data_AF-A0A5C5ZBN8-F1
#
_entry.id   AF-A0A5C5ZBN8-F1
#
_cell.length_a   1.000
_cell.length_b   1.000
_cell.length_c   1.000
_cell.angle_alpha   90.00
_cell.angle_beta   90.00
_cell.angle_gamma   90.00
#
_symmetry.space_group_name_H-M   'P 1'
#
loop_
_entity.id
_entity.type
_entity.pdbx_description
1 polymer ?
#
loop_
_entity_poly.entity_id
_entity_poly.type
_entity_poly.pdbx_seq_one_letter_code
_entity_poly.pdbx_strand_id
1 'polypeptide(L)' 'MKVVLSDRQETAKCVWCEKDKECVKTSFSDGLIREAWLYWKCLQAAFKVRSRGSKSELTKPENPS' A
#
# COMPACT_ATOMS: atom_id res chain seq x y z
N MET A 1 8.58 5.88 -1.70
CA MET A 1 7.43 5.44 -0.89
C MET A 1 7.93 4.85 0.43
N LYS A 2 7.38 5.29 1.57
CA LYS A 2 7.65 4.73 2.91
C LYS A 2 6.38 4.04 3.43
N VAL A 3 6.55 2.89 4.08
CA VAL A 3 5.49 2.17 4.78
C VAL A 3 5.84 2.13 6.26
N VAL A 4 4.87 2.47 7.11
CA VAL A 4 4.96 2.37 8.57
C VAL A 4 4.13 1.17 9.02
N LEU A 5 4.73 0.34 9.89
CA LEU A 5 4.06 -0.78 10.56
C LEU A 5 3.89 -0.40 12.02
N SER A 6 2.66 -0.44 12.53
CA SER A 6 2.36 0.03 13.89
C SER A 6 1.91 -1.09 14.84
N ASP A 7 1.25 -2.12 14.32
CA ASP A 7 0.58 -3.13 15.14
C ASP A 7 0.57 -4.49 14.44
N ARG A 8 0.47 -5.58 15.19
CA ARG A 8 0.37 -6.95 14.65
C ARG A 8 -0.79 -7.67 15.33
N GLN A 9 -1.65 -8.28 14.53
CA GLN A 9 -2.78 -9.08 14.99
C GLN A 9 -2.70 -10.47 14.37
N GLU A 10 -2.85 -11.52 15.19
CA GLU A 10 -2.82 -12.92 14.74
C GLU A 10 -3.99 -13.27 13.83
N THR A 11 -5.14 -12.63 14.05
CA THR A 11 -6.34 -12.77 13.21
C THR A 11 -6.99 -11.41 13.02
N ALA A 12 -6.84 -10.84 11.82
CA ALA A 12 -7.60 -9.67 11.38
C ALA A 12 -7.95 -9.79 9.90
N LYS A 13 -9.04 -9.13 9.48
CA LYS A 13 -9.46 -9.09 8.07
C LYS A 13 -8.50 -8.22 7.26
N CYS A 14 -7.75 -8.84 6.36
CA CYS A 14 -6.88 -8.13 5.42
C CYS A 14 -7.72 -7.30 4.45
N VAL A 15 -7.49 -5.99 4.35
CA VAL A 15 -8.28 -5.11 3.46
C VAL A 15 -8.05 -5.37 1.97
N TRP A 16 -6.93 -6.03 1.61
CA TRP A 16 -6.56 -6.26 0.22
C TRP A 16 -7.18 -7.53 -0.37
N CYS A 17 -7.24 -8.61 0.43
CA CYS A 17 -7.75 -9.90 -0.05
C CYS A 17 -9.00 -10.35 0.70
N GLU A 18 -9.45 -9.59 1.69
CA GLU A 18 -10.63 -9.84 2.52
C GLU A 18 -10.62 -11.15 3.29
N LYS A 19 -9.44 -11.73 3.52
CA LYS A 19 -9.27 -12.96 4.31
C LYS A 19 -8.78 -12.63 5.71
N ASP A 20 -9.31 -13.36 6.68
CA ASP A 20 -8.84 -13.34 8.07
C ASP A 20 -7.54 -14.14 8.20
N LYS A 21 -6.46 -13.41 8.53
CA LYS A 21 -5.11 -13.95 8.69
C LYS A 21 -4.33 -13.08 9.67
N GLU A 22 -3.13 -13.53 9.97
CA GLU A 22 -2.14 -12.68 10.63
C GLU A 22 -1.87 -11.43 9.76
N CYS A 23 -2.21 -10.27 10.30
CA CYS A 23 -2.07 -8.99 9.63
C CYS A 23 -1.24 -8.02 10.47
N VAL A 24 -0.58 -7.11 9.76
CA VAL A 24 0.09 -5.95 10.35
C VAL A 24 -0.70 -4.69 10.00
N LYS A 25 -0.83 -3.79 10.97
CA LYS A 25 -1.42 -2.46 10.76
C LYS A 25 -0.40 -1.63 10.00
N THR A 26 -0.80 -1.18 8.82
CA THR A 26 0.08 -0.54 7.85
C THR A 26 -0.43 0.84 7.48
N SER A 27 0.50 1.77 7.30
CA SER A 27 0.26 3.13 6.83
C SER A 27 1.28 3.51 5.75
N PHE A 28 0.80 3.92 4.59
CA PHE A 28 1.61 4.35 3.46
C PHE A 28 1.68 5.87 3.47
N SER A 29 2.89 6.44 3.44
CA SER A 29 3.09 7.90 3.48
C SER A 29 2.50 8.66 2.28
N ASP A 30 2.20 7.94 1.19
CA ASP A 30 1.54 8.45 -0.03
C ASP A 30 0.01 8.51 0.10
N GLY A 31 -0.56 8.04 1.21
CA GLY A 31 -2.00 8.02 1.44
C GLY A 31 -2.76 6.87 0.76
N LEU A 32 -2.07 5.98 0.02
CA LEU A 32 -2.68 4.77 -0.58
C LEU A 32 -3.50 3.97 0.45
N ILE A 33 -2.93 3.79 1.64
CA ILE A 33 -3.53 3.11 2.77
C ILE A 33 -3.14 3.92 4.00
N ARG A 34 -4.10 4.54 4.69
CA ARG A 34 -3.81 5.40 5.83
C ARG A 34 -3.61 4.61 7.12
N GLU A 35 -4.50 3.66 7.40
CA GLU A 35 -4.37 2.72 8.53
C GLU A 35 -5.20 1.49 8.21
N ALA A 36 -4.56 0.42 7.73
CA ALA A 36 -5.28 -0.80 7.43
C ALA A 36 -4.50 -2.06 7.77
N TRP A 37 -5.25 -3.13 8.03
CA TRP A 37 -4.72 -4.45 8.25
C TRP A 37 -4.36 -5.10 6.92
N LEU A 38 -3.08 -5.44 6.75
CA LEU A 38 -2.60 -6.21 5.61
C LEU A 38 -1.78 -7.38 6.12
N TYR A 39 -2.03 -8.57 5.58
CA TYR A 39 -1.07 -9.66 5.77
C TYR A 39 0.16 -9.45 4.87
N TRP A 40 1.28 -10.05 5.26
CA TRP A 40 2.60 -9.73 4.71
C TRP A 40 2.70 -9.78 3.18
N LYS A 41 2.11 -10.80 2.51
CA LYS A 41 2.20 -10.87 1.03
C LYS A 41 1.35 -9.80 0.35
N CYS A 42 0.20 -9.42 0.91
CA CYS A 42 -0.60 -8.33 0.37
C CYS A 42 0.07 -6.98 0.58
N LEU A 43 0.75 -6.77 1.71
CA LEU A 43 1.58 -5.60 1.89
C LEU A 43 2.67 -5.50 0.79
N GLN A 44 3.39 -6.59 0.52
CA GLN A 44 4.39 -6.62 -0.56
C GLN A 44 3.78 -6.36 -1.94
N ALA A 45 2.59 -6.91 -2.21
CA ALA A 45 1.87 -6.67 -3.46
C ALA A 45 1.45 -5.20 -3.60
N ALA A 46 0.85 -4.62 -2.56
CA ALA A 46 0.46 -3.21 -2.51
C ALA A 46 1.66 -2.29 -2.74
N PHE A 47 2.79 -2.58 -2.07
CA PHE A 47 4.04 -1.85 -2.26
C PHE A 47 4.56 -1.95 -3.70
N LYS A 48 4.55 -3.14 -4.31
CA LYS A 48 4.97 -3.35 -5.70
C LYS A 48 4.06 -2.60 -6.69
N VAL A 49 2.75 -2.70 -6.54
CA VAL A 49 1.76 -1.99 -7.38
C VAL A 49 2.05 -0.50 -7.34
N ARG A 50 2.23 0.07 -6.14
CA ARG A 50 2.51 1.50 -6.06
C ARG A 50 3.91 1.90 -6.53
N SER A 51 4.93 1.11 -6.23
CA SER A 51 6.29 1.39 -6.71
C SER A 51 6.38 1.37 -8.24
N ARG A 52 5.51 0.62 -8.92
CA ARG A 52 5.38 0.64 -10.39
C ARG A 52 4.62 1.87 -10.89
N GLY A 53 3.55 2.29 -10.19
CA GLY A 53 2.80 3.51 -10.51
C GLY A 53 3.65 4.79 -10.40
N SER A 54 4.56 4.86 -9.41
CA SER A 54 5.47 6.01 -9.24
C SER A 54 6.53 6.15 -10.35
N LYS A 55 6.67 5.18 -11.27
CA LYS A 55 7.55 5.31 -12.45
C LYS A 55 6.87 5.96 -13.65
N SER A 56 5.56 6.19 -13.61
CA SER A 56 4.79 6.74 -14.75
C SER A 56 4.46 8.23 -14.64
N GLU A 57 5.00 8.96 -13.67
CA GLU A 57 4.72 10.39 -13.49
C GLU A 57 5.91 11.30 -13.86
N LEU A 58 6.47 11.09 -15.06
CA LEU A 58 7.34 12.06 -15.73
C LEU A 58 6.91 12.26 -17.18
N THR A 59 5.66 12.67 -17.39
CA THR A 59 5.27 13.34 -18.63
C THR A 59 4.38 14.52 -18.26
N LYS A 60 5.01 15.66 -18.03
CA LYS A 60 4.36 16.97 -17.98
C LYS A 60 3.65 17.17 -19.33
N PRO A 61 2.36 17.55 -19.40
CA PRO A 61 1.77 17.99 -20.65
C PRO A 61 2.36 19.37 -20.98
N GLU A 62 3.31 19.41 -21.92
CA GLU A 62 3.72 20.65 -22.57
C GLU A 62 2.62 21.04 -23.56
N ASN A 63 2.05 22.20 -23.35
CA ASN A 63 0.94 22.76 -24.12
C ASN A 63 1.55 23.64 -25.23
N PRO A 64 1.45 23.30 -26.53
CA PRO A 64 1.86 24.23 -27.58
C PRO A 64 0.78 25.30 -27.76
N SER A 65 1.17 26.56 -27.56
CA SER A 65 0.38 27.75 -27.92
C SER A 65 0.39 28.00 -29.42
#